data_AF-A0A846XLY8-F1
#
_entry.id   AF-A0A846XLY8-F1
#
_cell.length_a   1.000
_cell.length_b   1.000
_cell.length_c   1.000
_cell.angle_alpha   90.00
_cell.angle_beta   90.00
_cell.angle_gamma   90.00
#
_symmetry.space_group_name_H-M   'P 1'
#
loop_
_entity.id
_entity.type
_entity.pdbx_description
1 polymer ?
#
loop_
_entity_poly.entity_id
_entity_poly.type
_entity_poly.pdbx_seq_one_letter_code
_entity_poly.pdbx_strand_id
1 'polypeptide(L)' 'MTPQRLDRSTAEFAALTAPVLVSPGVDSRHPAALAEELVRRMPRGYLAPAFAGGMASAAELADSLAPPIRRFLRTAGA' A
#
# COMPACT_ATOMS: atom_id res chain seq x y z
N MET A 1 22.96 11.72 -0.98
CA MET A 1 21.54 11.46 -1.25
C MET A 1 20.85 11.36 0.10
N THR A 2 20.14 12.41 0.52
CA THR A 2 19.52 12.46 1.87
C THR A 2 18.34 11.48 1.90
N PRO A 3 18.21 10.60 2.90
CA PRO A 3 17.03 9.75 3.01
C PRO A 3 15.80 10.64 3.17
N GLN A 4 14.83 10.53 2.25
CA GLN A 4 13.49 11.10 2.45
C GLN A 4 12.89 10.39 3.67
N ARG A 5 13.01 10.99 4.86
CA ARG A 5 12.13 10.65 5.99
C ARG A 5 10.74 11.10 5.58
N LEU A 6 9.81 10.16 5.45
CA LEU A 6 8.39 10.46 5.58
C LEU A 6 8.18 10.98 7.00
N ASP A 7 8.32 12.28 7.19
CA ASP A 7 8.14 12.96 8.48
C ASP A 7 6.69 13.43 8.70
N ARG A 8 5.78 13.12 7.77
CA ARG A 8 4.35 13.25 8.02
C ARG A 8 3.88 12.19 9.00
N SER A 9 3.25 12.64 10.07
CA SER A 9 2.56 11.79 11.02
C SER A 9 1.55 10.91 10.28
N THR A 10 1.59 9.60 10.51
CA THR A 10 0.58 8.68 9.96
C THR A 10 -0.83 9.00 10.46
N ALA A 11 -0.98 9.85 11.47
CA ALA A 11 -2.26 10.34 11.97
C ALA A 11 -3.06 11.11 10.91
N GLU A 12 -2.42 11.79 9.97
CA GLU A 12 -3.12 12.55 8.92
C GLU A 12 -3.99 11.65 8.02
N PHE A 13 -3.63 10.38 7.88
CA PHE A 13 -4.38 9.41 7.08
C PHE A 13 -5.76 9.07 7.67
N ALA A 14 -6.00 9.41 8.95
CA ALA A 14 -7.33 9.28 9.56
C ALA A 14 -8.38 10.20 8.91
N ALA A 15 -7.96 11.28 8.24
CA ALA A 15 -8.85 12.18 7.53
C ALA A 15 -9.29 11.66 6.15
N LEU A 16 -8.69 10.58 5.63
CA LEU A 16 -9.04 10.03 4.33
C LEU A 16 -10.39 9.31 4.38
N THR A 17 -11.38 9.83 3.65
CA THR A 17 -12.73 9.26 3.59
C THR A 17 -12.94 8.34 2.38
N ALA A 18 -12.10 8.46 1.36
CA ALA A 18 -12.10 7.55 0.22
C ALA A 18 -11.59 6.16 0.64
N PRO A 19 -12.08 5.06 0.02
CA PRO A 19 -11.42 3.77 0.12
C PRO A 19 -9.98 3.85 -0.37
N VAL A 20 -9.03 3.27 0.36
CA VAL A 20 -7.60 3.27 0.01
C VAL A 20 -7.05 1.86 0.07
N LEU A 21 -6.40 1.43 -1.02
CA LEU A 21 -5.60 0.20 -1.04
C LEU A 21 -4.13 0.55 -0.80
N VAL A 22 -3.51 -0.06 0.20
CA VAL A 22 -2.08 0.05 0.49
C VAL A 22 -1.38 -1.24 0.08
N SER A 23 -0.33 -1.12 -0.74
CA SER A 23 0.54 -2.25 -1.08
C SER A 23 1.86 -2.13 -0.31
N PRO A 24 2.22 -3.13 0.53
CA PRO A 24 3.50 -3.14 1.24
C PRO A 24 4.65 -3.16 0.24
N GLY A 25 5.70 -2.37 0.49
CA GLY A 25 6.95 -2.52 -0.22
C GLY A 25 7.73 -3.75 0.25
N VAL A 26 8.76 -4.11 -0.52
CA VAL A 26 9.54 -5.35 -0.35
C VAL A 26 10.96 -5.12 0.14
N ASP A 27 11.33 -3.87 0.39
CA ASP A 27 12.68 -3.49 0.81
C ASP A 27 12.66 -2.67 2.10
N SER A 28 13.85 -2.49 2.68
CA SER A 28 14.04 -1.81 3.96
C SER A 28 13.61 -0.33 3.95
N ARG A 29 13.44 0.29 2.78
CA ARG A 29 12.96 1.66 2.65
C ARG A 29 11.43 1.73 2.79
N HIS A 30 10.73 0.61 2.60
CA HIS A 30 9.28 0.51 2.65
C HIS A 30 8.83 -0.64 3.56
N PRO A 31 9.02 -0.52 4.89
CA PRO A 31 8.72 -1.61 5.81
C PRO A 31 7.23 -1.99 5.80
N ALA A 32 6.93 -3.29 5.76
CA ALA A 32 5.55 -3.79 5.80
C ALA A 32 4.77 -3.28 7.04
N ALA A 33 5.44 -3.16 8.19
CA ALA A 33 4.84 -2.63 9.42
C ALA A 33 4.30 -1.20 9.27
N LEU A 34 4.90 -0.37 8.39
CA LEU A 34 4.39 0.97 8.10
C LEU A 34 3.08 0.90 7.29
N ALA A 35 3.00 0.00 6.29
CA ALA A 35 1.79 -0.21 5.51
C ALA A 35 0.62 -0.68 6.39
N GLU A 36 0.89 -1.57 7.34
CA GLU A 36 -0.10 -2.01 8.32
C GLU A 36 -0.58 -0.87 9.23
N GLU A 37 0.35 -0.04 9.73
CA GLU A 37 -0.01 1.11 10.57
C GLU A 37 -0.87 2.13 9.80
N LEU A 38 -0.54 2.39 8.54
CA LEU A 38 -1.34 3.26 7.68
C LEU A 38 -2.77 2.73 7.52
N VAL A 39 -2.94 1.44 7.23
CA VAL A 39 -4.27 0.84 7.07
C VAL A 39 -5.08 0.90 8.37
N ARG A 40 -4.44 0.72 9.55
CA ARG A 40 -5.12 0.85 10.85
C ARG A 40 -5.64 2.28 11.12
N ARG A 41 -4.99 3.31 10.55
CA ARG A 41 -5.41 4.71 10.72
C ARG A 41 -6.54 5.12 9.79
N MET A 42 -6.65 4.49 8.62
CA MET A 42 -7.62 4.85 7.60
C MET A 42 -9.00 4.22 7.89
N PRO A 43 -10.09 5.01 7.91
CA PRO A 43 -11.45 4.49 8.10
C PRO A 43 -11.87 3.42 7.08
N ARG A 44 -11.35 3.53 5.85
CA ARG A 44 -11.62 2.59 4.73
C ARG A 44 -10.32 2.09 4.10
N GLY A 45 -9.34 1.74 4.94
CA GLY A 45 -8.06 1.19 4.52
C GLY A 45 -8.13 -0.31 4.22
N TYR A 46 -7.48 -0.72 3.13
CA TYR A 46 -7.32 -2.11 2.73
C TYR A 46 -5.84 -2.41 2.55
N LEU A 47 -5.36 -3.49 3.14
CA LEU A 47 -3.99 -3.97 2.93
C LEU A 47 -3.98 -5.02 1.82
N ALA A 48 -3.17 -4.80 0.79
CA ALA A 48 -2.86 -5.83 -0.19
C ALA A 48 -1.81 -6.82 0.38
N PRO A 49 -1.76 -8.07 -0.11
CA PRO A 49 -0.61 -8.92 0.13
C PRO A 49 0.68 -8.22 -0.30
N ALA A 50 1.79 -8.49 0.40
CA ALA A 50 3.09 -8.06 -0.06
C ALA A 50 3.38 -8.70 -1.44
N PHE A 51 3.88 -7.90 -2.38
CA PHE A 51 4.33 -8.42 -3.66
C PHE A 51 5.68 -9.13 -3.50
N ALA A 52 6.06 -9.94 -4.49
CA ALA A 52 7.36 -10.62 -4.48
C ALA A 52 8.49 -9.63 -4.78
N GLY A 53 9.59 -9.68 -4.04
CA GLY A 53 10.80 -8.92 -4.39
C GLY A 53 11.47 -9.44 -5.66
N GLY A 54 12.37 -8.65 -6.23
CA GLY A 54 13.24 -9.09 -7.34
C GLY A 54 12.59 -9.09 -8.73
N MET A 55 11.45 -8.42 -8.89
CA MET A 55 10.83 -8.24 -10.21
C MET A 55 11.75 -7.45 -11.15
N ALA A 56 11.97 -7.99 -12.34
CA ALA A 56 12.88 -7.44 -13.35
C ALA A 56 12.17 -6.54 -14.36
N SER A 57 10.83 -6.56 -14.39
CA SER A 57 10.04 -5.82 -15.37
C SER A 57 8.75 -5.21 -14.81
N ALA A 58 8.23 -4.21 -15.53
CA ALA A 58 6.92 -3.63 -15.24
C ALA A 58 5.78 -4.65 -15.45
N ALA A 59 5.95 -5.63 -16.34
CA ALA A 59 4.96 -6.68 -16.57
C ALA A 59 4.81 -7.58 -15.33
N GLU A 60 5.93 -8.01 -14.75
CA GLU A 60 5.92 -8.79 -13.50
C GLU A 60 5.29 -8.02 -12.33
N LEU A 61 5.57 -6.72 -12.24
CA LEU A 61 4.93 -5.84 -11.25
C LEU A 61 3.41 -5.73 -11.48
N ALA A 62 2.99 -5.58 -12.73
CA ALA A 62 1.58 -5.53 -13.09
C ALA A 62 0.87 -6.85 -12.75
N ASP A 63 1.48 -7.99 -13.04
CA ASP A 63 0.93 -9.31 -12.70
C ASP A 63 0.79 -9.51 -11.19
N SER A 64 1.70 -8.94 -10.40
CA SER A 64 1.63 -8.98 -8.94
C SER A 64 0.56 -8.05 -8.35
N LEU A 65 0.43 -6.83 -8.89
CA LEU A 65 -0.49 -5.80 -8.36
C LEU A 65 -1.91 -5.89 -8.91
N ALA A 66 -2.12 -6.44 -10.11
CA ALA A 66 -3.43 -6.47 -10.74
C ALA A 66 -4.48 -7.26 -9.94
N PRO A 67 -4.21 -8.46 -9.39
CA PRO A 67 -5.19 -9.19 -8.59
C PRO A 67 -5.72 -8.42 -7.37
N PRO A 68 -4.87 -7.85 -6.46
CA PRO A 68 -5.38 -7.09 -5.33
C PRO A 68 -6.10 -5.81 -5.73
N ILE A 69 -5.66 -5.12 -6.80
CA ILE A 69 -6.38 -3.94 -7.33
C ILE A 69 -7.78 -4.33 -7.82
N ARG A 70 -7.91 -5.38 -8.63
CA ARG A 70 -9.23 -5.85 -9.12
C ARG A 70 -10.15 -6.24 -7.96
N ARG A 71 -9.61 -6.91 -6.93
CA ARG A 71 -10.37 -7.24 -5.72
C ARG A 71 -10.86 -5.99 -5.02
N PHE A 72 -9.96 -5.03 -4.78
CA PHE A 72 -10.28 -3.75 -4.13
C PHE A 72 -11.38 -2.99 -4.88
N LEU A 73 -11.26 -2.83 -6.21
CA LEU A 73 -12.25 -2.11 -7.01
C LEU A 73 -13.66 -2.73 -6.93
N ARG A 74 -13.77 -4.06 -6.87
CA ARG A 74 -15.06 -4.74 -6.68
C ARG A 74 -15.64 -4.56 -5.27
N THR A 75 -14.79 -4.51 -4.25
CA THR A 75 -15.24 -4.40 -2.85
C THR A 75 -15.48 -2.97 -2.40
N ALA A 76 -14.79 -2.00 -3.01
CA ALA A 76 -14.85 -0.59 -2.64
C ALA A 76 -15.89 0.20 -3.45
N GLY A 77 -16.25 -0.27 -4.64
CA GLY A 77 -17.30 0.30 -5.50
C GLY A 77 -18.71 -0.25 -5.25
N ALA A 78 -18.88 -1.11 -4.24
CA ALA A 78 -20.18 -1.62 -3.78
C ALA A 78 -20.70 -0.77 -2.61
#